data_AF-A0A6C0BLC2-F1
#
_entry.id   AF-A0A6C0BLC2-F1
#
_cell.length_a   1.000
_cell.length_b   1.000
_cell.length_c   1.000
_cell.angle_alpha   90.00
_cell.angle_beta   90.00
_cell.angle_gamma   90.00
#
_symmetry.space_group_name_H-M   'P 1'
#
loop_
_entity.id
_entity.type
_entity.pdbx_description
1 polymer ?
#
loop_
_entity_poly.entity_id
_entity_poly.type
_entity_poly.pdbx_seq_one_letter_code
_entity_poly.pdbx_strand_id
1 'polypeptide(L)'
;MIETPKIVLKLNQNWLNQFKILLDHNKLHARCWFWDHFDWEKQSLWIGKFIKTNHLPNKNEQINEILHKLITDFNSLMELKSDTYLKIYFSRNAKSDEPEINYLLICNTHTLPESFNSTLVDVMFEKYQLTEAIINKNINYKQLIDHYINWDNNYTYYDLMGELNS
;
A
#
# COMPACT_ATOMS: atom_id res chain seq x y z
N MET A 1 26.31 -1.42 -18.63
CA MET A 1 25.15 -0.54 -18.84
C MET A 1 23.99 -1.42 -19.23
N ILE A 2 22.99 -1.55 -18.37
CA ILE A 2 21.75 -2.26 -18.71
C ILE A 2 20.84 -1.21 -19.33
N GLU A 3 20.64 -1.28 -20.64
CA GLU A 3 19.72 -0.40 -21.35
C GLU A 3 18.29 -0.76 -20.94
N THR A 4 17.65 0.13 -20.19
CA THR A 4 16.22 0.04 -19.92
C THR A 4 15.47 0.25 -21.24
N PRO A 5 14.52 -0.61 -21.65
CA PRO A 5 13.91 -0.51 -22.97
C PRO A 5 13.14 0.81 -23.13
N LYS A 6 13.61 1.66 -24.06
CA LYS A 6 13.01 2.96 -24.46
C LYS A 6 11.56 2.88 -24.96
N ILE A 7 10.97 1.68 -25.02
CA ILE A 7 9.67 1.41 -25.66
C ILE A 7 8.48 1.53 -24.69
N VAL A 8 8.71 1.56 -23.36
CA VAL A 8 7.62 1.65 -22.37
C VAL A 8 7.20 3.10 -22.05
N LEU A 9 7.96 4.11 -22.48
CA LEU A 9 7.81 5.52 -22.08
C LEU A 9 6.73 6.33 -22.82
N LYS A 10 5.85 5.71 -23.60
CA LYS A 10 4.78 6.43 -24.33
C LYS A 10 3.42 5.81 -24.03
N LEU A 11 2.85 6.18 -22.88
CA LEU A 11 1.41 6.35 -22.63
C LEU A 11 1.24 6.84 -21.17
N ASN A 12 1.13 8.17 -20.99
CA ASN A 12 0.61 8.86 -19.80
C ASN A 12 1.07 8.31 -18.41
N GLN A 13 2.37 8.09 -18.22
CA GLN A 13 2.91 7.45 -17.02
C GLN A 13 3.11 8.45 -15.87
N ASN A 14 2.08 8.59 -15.04
CA ASN A 14 2.23 9.19 -13.72
C ASN A 14 3.29 8.42 -12.89
N TRP A 15 3.81 9.06 -11.85
CA TRP A 15 4.92 8.51 -11.05
C TRP A 15 4.60 7.12 -10.51
N LEU A 16 3.35 6.91 -10.11
CA LEU A 16 2.90 5.65 -9.53
C LEU A 16 2.91 4.48 -10.54
N ASN A 17 2.51 4.72 -11.79
CA ASN A 17 2.58 3.70 -12.83
C ASN A 17 4.04 3.31 -13.12
N GLN A 18 4.96 4.27 -13.09
CA GLN A 18 6.39 3.98 -13.23
C GLN A 18 6.90 3.14 -12.05
N PHE A 19 6.49 3.51 -10.83
CA PHE A 19 6.80 2.76 -9.62
C PHE A 19 6.34 1.29 -9.71
N LYS A 20 5.07 1.06 -10.07
CA LYS A 20 4.49 -0.29 -10.22
C LYS A 20 5.26 -1.13 -11.26
N ILE A 21 5.55 -0.54 -12.42
CA ILE A 21 6.35 -1.21 -13.45
C ILE A 21 7.73 -1.60 -12.90
N LEU A 22 8.44 -0.68 -12.24
CA LEU A 22 9.76 -0.99 -11.67
C LEU A 22 9.68 -2.08 -10.61
N LEU A 23 8.66 -2.03 -9.74
CA LEU A 23 8.44 -3.00 -8.67
C LEU A 23 8.26 -4.41 -9.23
N ASP A 24 7.50 -4.57 -10.32
CA ASP A 24 7.27 -5.86 -10.99
C ASP A 24 8.54 -6.42 -11.65
N HIS A 25 9.42 -5.55 -12.14
CA HIS A 25 10.62 -5.96 -12.88
C HIS A 25 11.82 -6.22 -11.98
N ASN A 26 12.10 -5.33 -11.03
CA ASN A 26 13.27 -5.40 -10.16
C ASN A 26 13.02 -4.62 -8.87
N LYS A 27 12.66 -5.35 -7.80
CA LYS A 27 12.35 -4.78 -6.49
C LYS A 27 13.49 -3.98 -5.86
N LEU A 28 14.74 -4.42 -6.00
CA LEU A 28 15.88 -3.69 -5.45
C LEU A 28 16.05 -2.33 -6.16
N HIS A 29 15.93 -2.31 -7.48
CA HIS A 29 15.97 -1.07 -8.24
C HIS A 29 14.78 -0.17 -7.93
N ALA A 30 13.58 -0.74 -7.83
CA ALA A 30 12.36 -0.02 -7.47
C ALA A 30 12.49 0.62 -6.08
N ARG A 31 13.13 -0.04 -5.11
CA ARG A 31 13.39 0.50 -3.78
C ARG A 31 14.26 1.76 -3.83
N CYS A 32 15.40 1.70 -4.51
CA CYS A 32 16.27 2.87 -4.64
C CYS A 32 15.54 4.00 -5.38
N TRP A 33 14.91 3.67 -6.51
CA TRP A 33 14.17 4.64 -7.31
C TRP A 33 13.05 5.31 -6.53
N PHE A 34 12.28 4.56 -5.74
CA PHE A 34 11.21 5.07 -4.88
C PHE A 34 11.75 6.17 -3.95
N TRP A 35 12.79 5.88 -3.18
CA TRP A 35 13.31 6.83 -2.20
C TRP A 35 14.01 8.04 -2.85
N ASP A 36 14.59 7.87 -4.03
CA ASP A 36 15.27 8.94 -4.76
C ASP A 36 14.29 9.88 -5.52
N HIS A 37 13.11 9.38 -5.88
CA HIS A 37 12.18 10.08 -6.78
C HIS A 37 10.80 10.37 -6.15
N PHE A 38 10.56 10.00 -4.90
CA PHE A 38 9.33 10.37 -4.19
C PHE A 38 9.31 11.88 -3.93
N ASP A 39 8.33 12.55 -4.50
CA ASP A 39 8.08 13.99 -4.39
C ASP A 39 7.06 14.23 -3.27
N TRP A 40 7.55 14.57 -2.08
CA TRP A 40 6.75 14.81 -0.87
C TRP A 40 5.74 15.96 -1.00
N GLU A 41 5.89 16.84 -1.98
CA GLU A 41 4.96 17.95 -2.23
C GLU A 41 3.81 17.52 -3.16
N LYS A 42 4.03 16.50 -4.00
CA LYS A 42 3.03 16.01 -4.96
C LYS A 42 2.35 14.72 -4.54
N GLN A 43 3.10 13.79 -3.96
CA GLN A 43 2.62 12.47 -3.56
C GLN A 43 2.39 12.42 -2.06
N SER A 44 1.59 11.44 -1.64
CA SER A 44 1.34 11.21 -0.22
C SER A 44 1.46 9.74 0.13
N LEU A 45 1.90 9.49 1.35
CA LEU A 45 2.05 8.17 1.91
C LEU A 45 1.28 8.09 3.22
N TRP A 46 0.46 7.07 3.35
CA TRP A 46 -0.44 6.88 4.47
C TRP A 46 -0.26 5.47 5.02
N ILE A 47 -0.23 5.39 6.34
CA ILE A 47 -0.29 4.12 7.06
C ILE A 47 -1.44 4.20 8.06
N GLY A 48 -1.99 3.05 8.41
CA GLY A 48 -3.03 2.99 9.43
C GLY A 48 -3.62 1.61 9.57
N LYS A 49 -4.66 1.54 10.40
CA LYS A 49 -5.49 0.36 10.61
C LYS A 49 -6.96 0.65 10.31
N PHE A 50 -7.74 -0.40 10.21
CA PHE A 50 -9.19 -0.31 10.07
C PHE A 50 -9.82 -0.14 11.46
N ILE A 51 -10.56 0.96 11.68
CA ILE A 51 -11.13 1.40 12.97
C ILE A 51 -12.43 0.65 13.31
N LYS A 52 -13.25 0.31 12.31
CA LYS A 52 -14.48 -0.47 12.50
C LYS A 52 -14.21 -1.94 12.14
N THR A 53 -13.75 -2.69 13.13
CA THR A 53 -13.63 -4.14 13.07
C THR A 53 -14.49 -4.77 14.16
N ASN A 54 -15.71 -4.27 14.37
CA ASN A 54 -16.66 -4.88 15.29
C ASN A 54 -16.85 -6.34 14.87
N HIS A 55 -16.08 -7.22 15.52
CA HIS A 55 -15.90 -8.64 15.25
C HIS A 55 -15.31 -8.98 13.87
N LEU A 56 -14.04 -8.59 13.64
CA LEU A 56 -13.24 -9.35 12.67
C LEU A 56 -13.26 -10.84 13.08
N PRO A 57 -13.43 -11.76 12.12
CA PRO A 57 -13.48 -13.18 12.44
C PRO A 57 -12.17 -13.65 13.09
N ASN A 58 -12.25 -14.55 14.06
CA ASN A 58 -11.06 -15.12 14.69
C ASN A 58 -10.33 -16.13 13.80
N LYS A 59 -10.94 -16.59 12.69
CA LYS A 59 -10.32 -17.56 11.77
C LYS A 59 -9.67 -16.84 10.58
N ASN A 60 -8.43 -17.20 10.29
CA ASN A 60 -7.65 -16.62 9.19
C ASN A 60 -8.33 -16.78 7.83
N GLU A 61 -9.06 -17.90 7.60
CA GLU A 61 -9.80 -18.15 6.36
C GLU A 61 -10.90 -17.10 6.12
N GLN A 62 -11.64 -16.74 7.16
CA GLN A 62 -12.72 -15.75 7.07
C GLN A 62 -12.17 -14.33 6.90
N ILE A 63 -11.00 -14.04 7.51
CA ILE A 63 -10.29 -12.79 7.28
C ILE A 63 -9.80 -12.71 5.82
N ASN A 64 -9.34 -13.82 5.24
CA ASN A 64 -8.96 -13.86 3.83
C ASN A 64 -10.12 -13.54 2.90
N GLU A 65 -11.30 -14.06 3.18
CA GLU A 65 -12.50 -13.73 2.41
C GLU A 65 -12.81 -12.23 2.48
N ILE A 66 -12.67 -11.62 3.66
CA ILE A 66 -12.82 -10.16 3.83
C ILE A 66 -11.77 -9.40 3.01
N LEU A 67 -10.50 -9.78 3.12
CA LEU A 67 -9.41 -9.12 2.37
C LEU A 67 -9.62 -9.25 0.85
N HIS A 68 -9.96 -10.44 0.36
CA HIS A 68 -10.24 -10.68 -1.05
C HIS A 68 -11.41 -9.84 -1.55
N LYS A 69 -12.49 -9.78 -0.78
CA LYS A 69 -13.64 -8.93 -1.12
C LYS A 69 -13.23 -7.46 -1.17
N LEU A 70 -12.50 -6.99 -0.15
CA LEU A 70 -12.08 -5.60 -0.06
C LEU A 70 -11.20 -5.19 -1.25
N ILE A 71 -10.22 -6.03 -1.60
CA ILE A 71 -9.37 -5.83 -2.80
C ILE A 71 -10.20 -5.88 -4.08
N THR A 72 -11.19 -6.76 -4.18
CA THR A 72 -12.09 -6.83 -5.33
C THR A 72 -12.90 -5.55 -5.47
N ASP A 73 -13.47 -5.07 -4.37
CA ASP A 73 -14.25 -3.83 -4.31
C ASP A 73 -13.37 -2.63 -4.71
N PHE A 74 -12.16 -2.54 -4.17
CA PHE A 74 -11.21 -1.52 -4.59
C PHE A 74 -10.83 -1.61 -6.07
N ASN A 75 -10.61 -2.82 -6.59
CA ASN A 75 -10.25 -3.04 -7.98
C ASN A 75 -11.40 -2.67 -8.94
N SER A 76 -12.64 -2.57 -8.46
CA SER A 76 -13.77 -2.08 -9.27
C SER A 76 -13.72 -0.56 -9.51
N LEU A 77 -12.88 0.17 -8.77
CA LEU A 77 -12.78 1.63 -8.80
C LEU A 77 -11.59 2.04 -9.68
N MET A 78 -11.85 2.28 -10.96
CA MET A 78 -10.80 2.60 -11.95
C MET A 78 -9.91 3.78 -11.54
N GLU A 79 -10.48 4.83 -10.95
CA GLU A 79 -9.73 6.01 -10.49
C GLU A 79 -8.70 5.64 -9.41
N LEU A 80 -9.00 4.68 -8.54
CA LEU A 80 -8.06 4.23 -7.52
C LEU A 80 -6.91 3.42 -8.12
N LYS A 81 -7.16 2.67 -9.20
CA LYS A 81 -6.12 1.85 -9.85
C LYS A 81 -5.00 2.70 -10.48
N SER A 82 -5.35 3.83 -11.09
CA SER A 82 -4.36 4.70 -11.75
C SER A 82 -3.58 5.57 -10.78
N ASP A 83 -4.20 6.00 -9.68
CA ASP A 83 -3.63 7.05 -8.81
C ASP A 83 -3.25 6.57 -7.41
N THR A 84 -3.54 5.31 -7.08
CA THR A 84 -3.16 4.71 -5.80
C THR A 84 -2.51 3.33 -5.90
N TYR A 85 -1.60 3.11 -4.95
CA TYR A 85 -1.04 1.81 -4.62
C TYR A 85 -1.46 1.51 -3.19
N LEU A 86 -2.26 0.47 -3.02
CA LEU A 86 -2.73 0.02 -1.71
C LEU A 86 -2.21 -1.37 -1.46
N LYS A 87 -1.70 -1.57 -0.25
CA LYS A 87 -1.31 -2.87 0.26
C LYS A 87 -1.90 -3.06 1.64
N ILE A 88 -2.51 -4.22 1.85
CA ILE A 88 -3.24 -4.54 3.06
C ILE A 88 -2.57 -5.74 3.73
N TYR A 89 -2.40 -5.63 5.05
CA TYR A 89 -1.76 -6.63 5.89
C TYR A 89 -2.73 -7.07 6.96
N PHE A 90 -2.86 -8.38 7.09
CA PHE A 90 -3.42 -8.96 8.29
C PHE A 90 -2.34 -9.22 9.32
N SER A 91 -2.61 -8.88 10.57
CA SER A 91 -1.77 -9.22 11.71
C SER A 91 -2.64 -9.51 12.93
N ARG A 92 -2.02 -10.00 14.01
CA ARG A 92 -2.69 -10.11 15.31
C ARG A 92 -2.00 -9.23 16.33
N ASN A 93 -2.79 -8.58 17.16
CA ASN A 93 -2.27 -7.80 18.27
C ASN A 93 -1.48 -8.72 19.22
N ALA A 94 -0.20 -8.41 19.47
CA ALA A 94 0.64 -9.26 20.31
C ALA A 94 0.18 -9.35 21.78
N LYS A 95 -0.69 -8.43 22.24
CA LYS A 95 -1.20 -8.38 23.62
C LYS A 95 -2.62 -8.96 23.74
N SER A 96 -3.52 -8.65 22.81
CA SER A 96 -4.92 -9.09 22.87
C SER A 96 -5.24 -10.31 22.00
N ASP A 97 -4.32 -10.73 21.13
CA ASP A 97 -4.53 -11.74 20.07
C ASP A 97 -5.66 -11.39 19.08
N GLU A 98 -6.17 -10.16 19.17
CA GLU A 98 -7.24 -9.69 18.30
C GLU A 98 -6.71 -9.48 16.88
N PRO A 99 -7.50 -9.87 15.87
CA PRO A 99 -7.17 -9.62 14.48
C PRO A 99 -7.12 -8.12 14.16
N GLU A 100 -6.08 -7.70 13.47
CA GLU A 100 -5.86 -6.32 13.01
C GLU A 100 -5.62 -6.31 11.49
N ILE A 101 -6.29 -5.40 10.78
CA ILE A 101 -6.01 -5.13 9.38
C ILE A 101 -5.32 -3.77 9.29
N ASN A 102 -4.07 -3.79 8.82
CA ASN A 102 -3.23 -2.63 8.60
C ASN A 102 -3.09 -2.37 7.10
N TYR A 103 -2.72 -1.15 6.74
CA TYR A 103 -2.51 -0.81 5.34
C TYR A 103 -1.35 0.17 5.11
N LEU A 104 -0.78 0.06 3.92
CA LEU A 104 0.04 1.08 3.28
C LEU A 104 -0.71 1.61 2.06
N LEU A 105 -0.86 2.92 1.98
CA LEU A 105 -1.42 3.58 0.80
C LEU A 105 -0.44 4.64 0.30
N ILE A 106 -0.09 4.55 -0.98
CA ILE A 106 0.72 5.54 -1.70
C ILE A 106 -0.18 6.17 -2.77
N CYS A 107 -0.28 7.48 -2.76
CA CYS A 107 -1.08 8.24 -3.71
C CYS A 107 -0.19 9.11 -4.59
N ASN A 108 -0.54 9.20 -5.86
CA ASN A 108 0.11 10.11 -6.81
C ASN A 108 -0.23 11.60 -6.55
N THR A 109 -1.15 11.88 -5.62
CA THR A 109 -1.58 13.20 -5.15
C THR A 109 -1.28 13.39 -3.66
N HIS A 110 -1.23 14.64 -3.19
CA HIS A 110 -0.95 14.96 -1.79
C HIS A 110 -2.14 14.65 -0.85
N THR A 111 -3.33 14.46 -1.41
CA THR A 111 -4.57 14.19 -0.65
C THR A 111 -5.06 12.77 -0.87
N LEU A 112 -5.64 12.17 0.17
CA LEU A 112 -6.38 10.92 0.05
C LEU A 112 -7.50 11.08 -1.02
N PRO A 113 -7.64 10.15 -1.98
CA PRO A 113 -8.71 10.23 -2.97
C PRO A 113 -10.09 10.21 -2.30
N GLU A 114 -11.02 11.01 -2.81
CA GLU A 114 -12.38 11.09 -2.25
C GLU A 114 -13.10 9.73 -2.27
N SER A 115 -12.81 8.89 -3.26
CA SER A 115 -13.34 7.54 -3.36
C SER A 115 -12.91 6.64 -2.17
N PHE A 116 -11.81 6.92 -1.48
CA PHE A 116 -11.49 6.23 -0.21
C PHE A 116 -12.38 6.69 0.96
N ASN A 117 -12.97 7.89 0.90
CA ASN A 117 -13.89 8.37 1.93
C ASN A 117 -15.28 7.73 1.80
N SER A 118 -15.68 7.31 0.60
CA SER A 118 -17.04 6.90 0.27
C SER A 118 -17.18 5.42 -0.10
N THR A 119 -16.10 4.71 -0.46
CA THR A 119 -16.23 3.44 -1.20
C THR A 119 -15.82 2.17 -0.46
N LEU A 120 -15.65 2.21 0.86
CA LEU A 120 -15.17 1.04 1.60
C LEU A 120 -16.11 0.68 2.75
N VAL A 121 -17.09 -0.14 2.40
CA VAL A 121 -17.82 -1.11 3.24
C VAL A 121 -17.66 -0.84 4.74
N ASP A 122 -18.44 0.06 5.35
CA ASP A 122 -18.49 0.28 6.81
C ASP A 122 -17.14 0.39 7.57
N VAL A 123 -16.01 0.55 6.86
CA VAL A 123 -14.67 0.45 7.40
C VAL A 123 -14.13 1.87 7.44
N MET A 124 -13.95 2.36 8.66
CA MET A 124 -13.27 3.61 8.91
C MET A 124 -11.75 3.39 8.86
N PHE A 125 -11.01 4.22 8.12
CA PHE A 125 -9.56 4.16 8.04
C PHE A 125 -8.92 5.13 9.02
N GLU A 126 -7.89 4.71 9.75
CA GLU A 126 -6.99 5.65 10.43
C GLU A 126 -6.14 6.37 9.41
N LYS A 127 -6.35 7.68 9.23
CA LYS A 127 -5.64 8.48 8.24
C LYS A 127 -4.38 9.08 8.87
N TYR A 128 -3.29 8.32 8.93
CA TYR A 128 -1.99 8.85 9.37
C TYR A 128 -1.05 9.07 8.18
N GLN A 129 -0.89 10.34 7.79
CA GLN A 129 0.03 10.74 6.73
C GLN A 129 1.47 10.74 7.25
N LEU A 130 2.37 10.08 6.52
CA LEU A 130 3.81 10.19 6.73
C LEU A 130 4.36 11.34 5.88
N THR A 131 5.06 12.26 6.53
CA THR A 131 5.80 13.34 5.89
C THR A 131 7.29 13.02 5.87
N GLU A 132 8.05 13.71 4.99
CA GLU A 132 9.50 13.59 4.95
C GLU A 132 10.13 13.80 6.34
N ALA A 133 9.67 14.82 7.06
CA ALA A 133 10.15 15.14 8.40
C ALA A 133 9.89 14.00 9.41
N ILE A 134 8.77 13.29 9.31
CA ILE A 134 8.45 12.15 10.19
C ILE A 134 9.38 10.98 9.89
N ILE A 135 9.57 10.66 8.61
CA ILE A 135 10.41 9.54 8.18
C ILE A 135 11.89 9.78 8.51
N ASN A 136 12.39 11.00 8.28
CA ASN A 136 13.77 11.36 8.61
C ASN A 136 14.05 11.37 10.11
N LYS A 137 13.04 11.64 10.95
CA LYS A 137 13.16 11.62 12.41
C LYS A 137 13.06 10.22 13.01
N ASN A 138 12.38 9.29 12.34
CA ASN A 138 12.13 7.95 12.89
C ASN A 138 12.34 6.87 11.82
N ILE A 139 13.51 6.24 11.90
CA ILE A 139 13.93 5.16 10.98
C ILE A 139 12.95 3.98 10.95
N ASN A 140 12.18 3.77 12.03
CA ASN A 140 11.20 2.69 12.09
C ASN A 140 10.10 2.85 11.03
N TYR A 141 9.72 4.08 10.66
CA TYR A 141 8.75 4.29 9.59
C TYR A 141 9.32 3.92 8.22
N LYS A 142 10.59 4.23 7.97
CA LYS A 142 11.27 3.81 6.73
C LYS A 142 11.33 2.27 6.64
N GLN A 143 11.69 1.62 7.74
CA GLN A 143 11.69 0.16 7.85
C GLN A 143 10.29 -0.45 7.68
N LEU A 144 9.26 0.20 8.24
CA LEU A 144 7.88 -0.25 8.11
C LEU A 144 7.37 -0.15 6.67
N ILE A 145 7.65 0.96 5.97
CA ILE A 145 7.32 1.11 4.54
C ILE A 145 8.06 0.06 3.73
N ASP A 146 9.35 -0.15 4.01
CA ASP A 146 10.15 -1.15 3.32
C ASP A 146 9.61 -2.58 3.53
N HIS A 147 9.19 -2.90 4.75
CA HIS A 147 8.53 -4.16 5.09
C HIS A 147 7.20 -4.32 4.36
N TYR A 148 6.37 -3.27 4.37
CA TYR A 148 5.09 -3.28 3.68
C TYR A 148 5.28 -3.50 2.18
N ILE A 149 6.02 -2.66 1.47
CA ILE A 149 6.21 -2.83 0.03
C ILE A 149 6.82 -4.22 -0.29
N ASN A 150 7.56 -4.80 0.65
CA ASN A 150 8.13 -6.13 0.59
C ASN A 150 9.12 -6.27 -0.59
N TRP A 151 10.21 -5.51 -0.48
CA TRP A 151 11.28 -5.46 -1.47
C TRP A 151 12.04 -6.77 -1.62
N ASP A 152 12.26 -7.48 -0.51
CA ASP A 152 12.95 -8.76 -0.47
C ASP A 152 11.91 -9.81 -0.10
N ASN A 153 11.59 -10.76 -0.99
CA ASN A 153 10.52 -11.78 -0.93
C ASN A 153 10.52 -12.71 0.33
N ASN A 154 10.74 -12.19 1.52
CA ASN A 154 10.82 -12.89 2.78
C ASN A 154 9.47 -12.74 3.47
N TYR A 155 8.52 -13.59 3.08
CA TYR A 155 7.27 -13.70 3.82
C TYR A 155 7.48 -14.58 5.05
N THR A 156 7.16 -14.04 6.20
CA THR A 156 6.72 -14.84 7.34
C THR A 156 5.30 -15.34 7.06
N TYR A 157 5.06 -16.63 7.36
CA TYR A 157 3.86 -17.43 7.04
C TYR A 157 2.48 -16.88 7.47
N TYR A 158 2.39 -15.66 8.02
CA TYR A 158 1.18 -15.08 8.61
C TYR A 158 0.65 -13.83 7.88
N ASP A 159 1.35 -13.34 6.87
CA ASP A 159 0.92 -12.16 6.12
C ASP A 159 0.02 -12.57 4.96
N LEU A 160 -1.28 -12.35 5.12
CA LEU A 160 -2.25 -12.45 4.03
C LEU A 160 -2.35 -11.09 3.37
N MET A 161 -1.98 -11.03 2.09
CA MET A 161 -1.69 -9.78 1.40
C MET A 161 -2.61 -9.61 0.20
N GLY A 162 -3.20 -8.42 0.15
CA GLY A 162 -4.01 -7.95 -0.95
C GLY A 162 -3.34 -6.75 -1.61
N GLU A 163 -3.20 -6.79 -2.93
CA GLU A 163 -2.65 -5.71 -3.74
C GLU A 163 -3.65 -5.32 -4.82
N LEU A 164 -3.72 -4.02 -5.16
CA LEU A 164 -4.48 -3.57 -6.31
C LEU A 164 -3.77 -4.01 -7.57
N ASN A 165 -4.47 -4.80 -8.39
CA ASN A 165 -3.91 -5.26 -9.65
C ASN A 165 -4.09 -4.17 -10.71
N SER A 166 -3.00 -3.90 -11.44
CA SER A 166 -2.95 -3.04 -12.62
C SER A 166 -3.96 -3.47 -13.69
#